data_AF-A0A8T1PE09-F1
#
_entry.id   AF-A0A8T1PE09-F1
#
_cell.length_a   1.000
_cell.length_b   1.000
_cell.length_c   1.000
_cell.angle_alpha   90.00
_cell.angle_beta   90.00
_cell.angle_gamma   90.00
#
_symmetry.space_group_name_H-M   'P 1'
#
loop_
_entity.id
_entity.type
_entity.pdbx_description
1 polymer ?
#
loop_
_entity_poly.entity_id
_entity_poly.type
_entity_poly.pdbx_seq_one_letter_code
_entity_poly.pdbx_strand_id
1 'polypeptide(L)'
;MAALKITKKHHKRLNNPFPSTPTGLPSIRGTLFFNSQRVPSRQIFSIGEDFQILWSSNHGGYISIYHQSSPSRSIWSTIPGQAFVSAALAETEVEESRGSFVVKEGDVHLVCNDQTIEDIRVMDQFDRSVEGKYQDSPSGYPGFEQIKGTNGTKFPILLITGWIFNMKKNKRQFWKDGTAAEIQFEDKDPSTSARYWVLFEQKNSNQIGFQVMLGQSNFKLYPKASSTASGRYRRFRRRLGLIKKRMLGFCWYISRPRGYVPVCSAEEEIEELRVSESAQFNRVCLTYSSEANERFFGFGEQFSHVNFKGKRVPIFVQEQGIGRGDQPITFAANLVSYRAGGDYSTTYAPSPFYMTSKMRSLYLEGYDYSMFDLTRHDRVQIQIHGSSVQGRILHGNSPSELIEHFTETIGRPPELPEWIISGAVVGLQGGTETVRHTWDELRTYNVPISAFWLQDWVGQRETLIGSQLWWNWEVDTKRYWGWQQLVQDLSARHIKVMTYCNPCLAPVHEKSNRRRNLFEEAKRLDILVKDKHGQPYMVPNTAFDVGMLDLTHPNTASWFKQILQEMVDDGVRGWMADFGEGLPVDATLYSGSSLGL
;
A
#
# COMPACT_ATOMS: atom_id res chain seq x y z
N MET A 1 -16.67 -9.64 -9.49
CA MET A 1 -15.54 -8.87 -8.92
C MET A 1 -15.18 -9.41 -7.55
N ALA A 2 -13.88 -9.50 -7.21
CA ALA A 2 -13.49 -9.73 -5.82
C ALA A 2 -13.87 -8.49 -5.00
N ALA A 3 -14.59 -8.68 -3.90
CA ALA A 3 -15.10 -7.58 -3.09
C ALA A 3 -13.99 -6.98 -2.20
N LEU A 4 -13.84 -5.66 -2.23
CA LEU A 4 -13.14 -4.91 -1.19
C LEU A 4 -14.16 -4.60 -0.08
N LYS A 5 -13.89 -5.09 1.14
CA LYS A 5 -14.76 -4.88 2.29
C LYS A 5 -14.05 -4.01 3.32
N ILE A 6 -14.62 -2.84 3.59
CA ILE A 6 -14.04 -1.84 4.48
C ILE A 6 -14.82 -1.82 5.79
N THR A 7 -14.11 -1.92 6.91
CA THR A 7 -14.68 -1.85 8.26
C THR A 7 -14.04 -0.74 9.06
N LYS A 8 -14.83 0.27 9.43
CA LYS A 8 -14.41 1.38 10.28
C LYS A 8 -14.75 1.16 11.74
N LYS A 9 -13.81 1.43 12.65
CA LYS A 9 -13.97 1.18 14.10
C LYS A 9 -13.77 2.41 14.99
N HIS A 10 -14.00 3.62 14.47
CA HIS A 10 -13.71 4.89 15.18
C HIS A 10 -14.47 5.12 16.51
N HIS A 11 -15.52 4.35 16.84
CA HIS A 11 -16.42 4.62 17.99
C HIS A 11 -16.83 3.40 18.83
N LYS A 12 -15.98 2.38 19.00
CA LYS A 12 -16.31 1.28 19.93
C LYS A 12 -16.16 1.72 21.39
N ARG A 13 -17.21 1.53 22.21
CA ARG A 13 -17.23 1.86 23.65
C ARG A 13 -16.20 1.08 24.48
N LEU A 14 -15.75 -0.08 23.98
CA LEU A 14 -14.68 -0.90 24.52
C LEU A 14 -13.83 -1.40 23.35
N ASN A 15 -12.60 -0.92 23.26
CA ASN A 15 -11.66 -1.36 22.24
C ASN A 15 -11.03 -2.69 22.65
N ASN A 16 -10.86 -3.61 21.70
CA ASN A 16 -10.06 -4.81 21.93
C ASN A 16 -8.57 -4.41 21.91
N PRO A 17 -7.83 -4.51 23.03
CA PRO A 17 -6.44 -4.09 23.09
C PRO A 17 -5.48 -5.07 22.40
N PHE A 18 -5.95 -6.27 22.06
CA PHE A 18 -5.22 -7.30 21.33
C PHE A 18 -5.82 -7.48 19.93
N PRO A 19 -5.54 -6.57 18.99
CA PRO A 19 -6.00 -6.73 17.63
C PRO A 19 -5.44 -8.04 17.02
N SER A 20 -6.24 -8.73 16.21
CA SER A 20 -5.79 -9.95 15.56
C SER A 20 -4.66 -9.68 14.56
N THR A 21 -3.73 -10.62 14.46
CA THR A 21 -2.72 -10.62 13.40
C THR A 21 -3.41 -10.69 12.04
N PRO A 22 -3.02 -9.85 11.06
CA PRO A 22 -3.63 -9.88 9.74
C PRO A 22 -3.40 -11.23 9.06
N THR A 23 -4.44 -11.78 8.42
CA THR A 23 -4.31 -12.92 7.53
C THR A 23 -3.80 -12.42 6.18
N GLY A 24 -2.61 -12.86 5.76
CA GLY A 24 -2.07 -12.58 4.42
C GLY A 24 -2.20 -13.79 3.50
N LEU A 25 -1.98 -13.57 2.21
CA LEU A 25 -1.95 -14.65 1.23
C LEU A 25 -0.79 -15.59 1.60
N PRO A 26 -1.02 -16.89 1.79
CA PRO A 26 0.05 -17.81 2.13
C PRO A 26 1.06 -17.88 0.98
N SER A 27 2.30 -18.24 1.30
CA SER A 27 3.34 -18.38 0.27
C SER A 27 2.90 -19.36 -0.83
N ILE A 28 2.72 -18.84 -2.04
CA ILE A 28 2.30 -19.63 -3.20
C ILE A 28 3.50 -20.42 -3.71
N ARG A 29 3.30 -21.71 -3.99
CA ARG A 29 4.31 -22.57 -4.61
C ARG A 29 3.69 -23.31 -5.78
N GLY A 30 4.37 -23.27 -6.91
CA GLY A 30 4.09 -24.18 -8.01
C GLY A 30 5.33 -24.46 -8.83
N THR A 31 5.11 -25.23 -9.87
CA THR A 31 6.14 -25.86 -10.68
C THR A 31 6.34 -25.06 -11.95
N LEU A 32 7.59 -24.94 -12.39
CA LEU A 32 7.91 -24.39 -13.69
C LEU A 32 7.93 -25.51 -14.74
N PHE A 33 7.20 -25.30 -15.81
CA PHE A 33 7.25 -26.07 -17.04
C PHE A 33 7.74 -25.18 -18.18
N PHE A 34 8.26 -25.78 -19.24
CA PHE A 34 8.69 -25.03 -20.42
C PHE A 34 8.52 -25.89 -21.67
N ASN A 35 8.27 -25.24 -22.80
CA ASN A 35 8.18 -25.93 -24.09
C ASN A 35 9.60 -26.22 -24.63
N SER A 36 10.07 -27.45 -24.49
CA SER A 36 11.40 -27.88 -24.93
C SER A 36 11.63 -27.79 -26.45
N GLN A 37 10.56 -27.67 -27.26
CA GLN A 37 10.68 -27.50 -28.71
C GLN A 37 10.95 -26.04 -29.11
N ARG A 38 10.45 -25.08 -28.33
CA ARG A 38 10.59 -23.64 -28.60
C ARG A 38 11.69 -22.98 -27.78
N VAL A 39 11.89 -23.43 -26.54
CA VAL A 39 12.86 -22.85 -25.63
C VAL A 39 14.09 -23.77 -25.58
N PRO A 40 15.29 -23.28 -25.97
CA PRO A 40 16.49 -24.08 -25.98
C PRO A 40 16.91 -24.49 -24.56
N SER A 41 17.78 -25.50 -24.46
CA SER A 41 18.27 -26.02 -23.17
C SER A 41 19.10 -25.00 -22.37
N ARG A 42 19.81 -24.11 -23.06
CA ARG A 42 20.56 -23.01 -22.47
C ARG A 42 20.70 -21.88 -23.47
N GLN A 43 20.42 -20.65 -23.04
CA GLN A 43 20.59 -19.45 -23.87
C GLN A 43 20.96 -18.25 -23.00
N ILE A 44 21.82 -17.39 -23.53
CA ILE A 44 22.20 -16.12 -22.91
C ILE A 44 21.67 -15.01 -23.82
N PHE A 45 20.97 -14.05 -23.22
CA PHE A 45 20.41 -12.90 -23.90
C PHE A 45 21.11 -11.64 -23.38
N SER A 46 21.68 -10.84 -24.28
CA SER A 46 22.22 -9.52 -23.94
C SER A 46 21.11 -8.49 -23.96
N ILE A 47 20.91 -7.79 -22.84
CA ILE A 47 19.89 -6.75 -22.68
C ILE A 47 20.62 -5.43 -22.54
N GLY A 48 20.53 -4.61 -23.59
CA GLY A 48 21.38 -3.45 -23.76
C GLY A 48 22.87 -3.82 -23.81
N GLU A 49 23.70 -2.92 -23.31
CA GLU A 49 25.16 -3.05 -23.31
C GLU A 49 25.70 -3.66 -22.02
N ASP A 50 24.92 -3.69 -20.93
CA ASP A 50 25.45 -3.91 -19.58
C ASP A 50 24.91 -5.18 -18.91
N PHE A 51 23.77 -5.71 -19.36
CA PHE A 51 23.11 -6.84 -18.71
C PHE A 51 23.07 -8.10 -19.57
N GLN A 52 23.14 -9.25 -18.90
CA GLN A 52 22.97 -10.57 -19.51
C GLN A 52 21.94 -11.37 -18.72
N ILE A 53 20.98 -11.97 -19.43
CA ILE A 53 19.99 -12.87 -18.86
C ILE A 53 20.29 -14.29 -19.34
N LEU A 54 20.57 -15.19 -18.40
CA LEU A 54 20.77 -16.61 -18.65
C LEU A 54 19.46 -17.35 -18.43
N TRP A 55 19.01 -18.08 -19.44
CA TRP A 55 18.04 -19.18 -19.31
C TRP A 55 18.78 -20.52 -19.32
N SER A 56 18.37 -21.45 -18.45
CA SER A 56 18.80 -22.85 -18.50
C SER A 56 17.67 -23.78 -18.09
N SER A 57 17.44 -24.84 -18.86
CA SER A 57 16.48 -25.91 -18.58
C SER A 57 16.95 -26.88 -17.47
N ASN A 58 18.19 -26.75 -17.00
CA ASN A 58 18.74 -27.60 -15.94
C ASN A 58 17.91 -27.49 -14.66
N HIS A 59 17.77 -28.61 -13.95
CA HIS A 59 17.03 -28.70 -12.68
C HIS A 59 15.59 -28.13 -12.76
N GLY A 60 14.93 -28.30 -13.92
CA GLY A 60 13.54 -27.90 -14.13
C GLY A 60 13.35 -26.48 -14.69
N GLY A 61 14.43 -25.78 -15.05
CA GLY A 61 14.34 -24.45 -15.64
C GLY A 61 14.61 -23.33 -14.62
N TYR A 62 15.48 -22.38 -14.97
CA TYR A 62 15.68 -21.16 -14.20
C TYR A 62 16.21 -20.00 -15.06
N ILE A 63 16.03 -18.80 -14.53
CA ILE A 63 16.52 -17.54 -15.11
C ILE A 63 17.47 -16.88 -14.12
N SER A 64 18.54 -16.29 -14.61
CA SER A 64 19.48 -15.51 -13.80
C SER A 64 19.95 -14.29 -14.55
N ILE A 65 19.99 -13.15 -13.87
CA ILE A 65 20.43 -11.87 -14.41
C ILE A 65 21.81 -11.57 -13.87
N TYR A 66 22.69 -11.12 -14.76
CA TYR A 66 24.07 -10.75 -14.50
C TYR A 66 24.35 -9.38 -15.10
N HIS A 67 25.33 -8.71 -14.52
CA HIS A 67 25.90 -7.48 -15.07
C HIS A 67 27.26 -7.81 -15.69
N GLN A 68 27.60 -7.20 -16.83
CA GLN A 68 28.83 -7.50 -17.58
C GLN A 68 30.11 -7.21 -16.80
N SER A 69 30.09 -6.21 -15.91
CA SER A 69 31.22 -5.93 -15.00
C SER A 69 31.42 -7.01 -13.93
N SER A 70 30.44 -7.89 -13.69
CA SER A 70 30.46 -8.90 -12.62
C SER A 70 29.74 -10.19 -13.06
N PRO A 71 30.24 -10.89 -14.09
CA PRO A 71 29.53 -12.01 -14.72
C PRO A 71 29.42 -13.25 -13.82
N SER A 72 30.23 -13.34 -12.75
CA SER A 72 30.18 -14.44 -11.78
C SER A 72 29.13 -14.25 -10.69
N ARG A 73 28.58 -13.04 -10.53
CA ARG A 73 27.62 -12.70 -9.48
C ARG A 73 26.26 -12.40 -10.08
N SER A 74 25.29 -13.28 -9.86
CA SER A 74 23.91 -12.99 -10.26
C SER A 74 23.28 -11.97 -9.31
N ILE A 75 22.77 -10.89 -9.88
CA ILE A 75 22.05 -9.83 -9.16
C ILE A 75 20.59 -10.21 -8.86
N TRP A 76 20.03 -11.16 -9.63
CA TRP A 76 18.69 -11.71 -9.42
C TRP A 76 18.55 -13.08 -10.10
N SER A 77 17.94 -14.07 -9.44
CA SER A 77 17.73 -15.40 -10.03
C SER A 77 16.45 -16.05 -9.54
N THR A 78 15.73 -16.74 -10.43
CA THR A 78 14.59 -17.59 -10.05
C THR A 78 15.06 -18.85 -9.32
N ILE A 79 14.12 -19.56 -8.71
CA ILE A 79 14.40 -20.87 -8.08
C ILE A 79 14.27 -21.96 -9.15
N PRO A 80 15.26 -22.85 -9.32
CA PRO A 80 15.17 -23.92 -10.32
C PRO A 80 13.93 -24.79 -10.17
N GLY A 81 13.23 -25.01 -11.28
CA GLY A 81 12.05 -25.87 -11.37
C GLY A 81 10.78 -25.31 -10.73
N GLN A 82 10.79 -24.06 -10.25
CA GLN A 82 9.65 -23.47 -9.56
C GLN A 82 9.13 -22.24 -10.29
N ALA A 83 7.81 -22.07 -10.26
CA ALA A 83 7.15 -20.91 -10.83
C ALA A 83 7.66 -19.63 -10.14
N PHE A 84 8.03 -18.64 -10.97
CA PHE A 84 8.45 -17.31 -10.51
C PHE A 84 7.36 -16.26 -10.69
N VAL A 85 6.36 -16.53 -11.53
CA VAL A 85 5.10 -15.75 -11.60
C VAL A 85 3.95 -16.63 -11.15
N SER A 86 3.11 -16.10 -10.28
CA SER A 86 1.83 -16.71 -9.90
C SER A 86 0.78 -15.63 -9.76
N ALA A 87 -0.49 -16.02 -9.83
CA ALA A 87 -1.60 -15.10 -9.65
C ALA A 87 -2.65 -15.66 -8.69
N ALA A 88 -3.37 -14.76 -8.04
CA ALA A 88 -4.53 -15.12 -7.25
C ALA A 88 -5.67 -14.13 -7.45
N LEU A 89 -6.88 -14.61 -7.19
CA LEU A 89 -8.07 -13.81 -7.06
C LEU A 89 -8.55 -13.96 -5.62
N ALA A 90 -8.44 -12.89 -4.85
CA ALA A 90 -8.78 -12.89 -3.43
C ALA A 90 -9.58 -11.64 -3.07
N GLU A 91 -10.48 -11.77 -2.10
CA GLU A 91 -11.15 -10.62 -1.49
C GLU A 91 -10.20 -9.89 -0.54
N THR A 92 -10.26 -8.56 -0.56
CA THR A 92 -9.51 -7.72 0.39
C THR A 92 -10.46 -7.24 1.47
N GLU A 93 -10.16 -7.51 2.75
CA GLU A 93 -10.82 -6.84 3.87
C GLU A 93 -9.86 -5.82 4.49
N VAL A 94 -10.32 -4.57 4.64
CA VAL A 94 -9.54 -3.51 5.29
C VAL A 94 -10.24 -3.04 6.56
N GLU A 95 -9.53 -3.09 7.68
CA GLU A 95 -9.97 -2.40 8.90
C GLU A 95 -9.24 -1.06 9.02
N GLU A 96 -9.98 0.02 9.21
CA GLU A 96 -9.45 1.37 9.37
C GLU A 96 -9.87 1.95 10.73
N SER A 97 -8.92 2.64 11.38
CA SER A 97 -9.16 3.41 12.59
C SER A 97 -8.14 4.54 12.73
N ARG A 98 -8.54 5.78 12.41
CA ARG A 98 -7.75 7.01 12.62
C ARG A 98 -6.32 6.90 12.06
N GLY A 99 -6.19 6.62 10.76
CA GLY A 99 -4.87 6.47 10.10
C GLY A 99 -4.14 5.15 10.41
N SER A 100 -4.68 4.28 11.27
CA SER A 100 -4.21 2.90 11.43
C SER A 100 -5.00 1.95 10.53
N PHE A 101 -4.29 1.10 9.80
CA PHE A 101 -4.89 0.19 8.81
C PHE A 101 -4.51 -1.26 9.03
N VAL A 102 -5.38 -2.14 8.56
CA VAL A 102 -5.17 -3.59 8.57
C VAL A 102 -5.68 -4.14 7.27
N VAL A 103 -4.78 -4.60 6.42
CA VAL A 103 -5.14 -5.30 5.20
C VAL A 103 -5.15 -6.79 5.50
N LYS A 104 -6.29 -7.44 5.27
CA LYS A 104 -6.49 -8.88 5.41
C LYS A 104 -6.93 -9.45 4.07
N GLU A 105 -6.39 -10.61 3.74
CA GLU A 105 -6.97 -11.45 2.70
C GLU A 105 -8.19 -12.16 3.28
N GLY A 106 -9.32 -12.00 2.60
CA GLY A 106 -10.57 -12.71 2.84
C GLY A 106 -10.59 -14.05 2.09
N ASP A 107 -11.71 -14.34 1.42
CA ASP A 107 -11.84 -15.57 0.65
C ASP A 107 -10.95 -15.54 -0.60
N VAL A 108 -10.05 -16.52 -0.70
CA VAL A 108 -9.24 -16.75 -1.90
C VAL A 108 -10.03 -17.62 -2.87
N HIS A 109 -10.57 -17.00 -3.92
CA HIS A 109 -11.42 -17.65 -4.92
C HIS A 109 -10.64 -18.54 -5.87
N LEU A 110 -9.43 -18.10 -6.25
CA LEU A 110 -8.61 -18.79 -7.24
C LEU A 110 -7.13 -18.50 -6.99
N VAL A 111 -6.30 -19.53 -7.20
CA VAL A 111 -4.84 -19.39 -7.24
C VAL A 111 -4.32 -20.14 -8.46
N CYS A 112 -3.54 -19.48 -9.30
CA CYS A 112 -2.75 -20.08 -10.38
C CYS A 112 -1.29 -20.05 -9.97
N ASN A 113 -0.80 -21.21 -9.51
CA ASN A 113 0.51 -21.38 -8.90
C ASN A 113 1.53 -22.03 -9.82
N ASP A 114 1.11 -22.84 -10.79
CA ASP A 114 1.98 -23.47 -11.77
C ASP A 114 2.17 -22.55 -12.98
N GLN A 115 3.34 -22.62 -13.63
CA GLN A 115 3.75 -21.73 -14.71
C GLN A 115 4.36 -22.53 -15.86
N THR A 116 4.00 -22.21 -17.10
CA THR A 116 4.66 -22.71 -18.32
C THR A 116 5.30 -21.57 -19.07
N ILE A 117 6.56 -21.70 -19.47
CA ILE A 117 7.22 -20.81 -20.44
C ILE A 117 6.98 -21.34 -21.86
N GLU A 118 6.34 -20.54 -22.70
CA GLU A 118 6.13 -20.87 -24.11
C GLU A 118 7.28 -20.37 -25.00
N ASP A 119 7.75 -19.16 -24.71
CA ASP A 119 8.71 -18.45 -25.55
C ASP A 119 9.55 -17.46 -24.73
N ILE A 120 10.81 -17.31 -25.13
CA ILE A 120 11.75 -16.31 -24.61
C ILE A 120 12.40 -15.67 -25.82
N ARG A 121 12.03 -14.42 -26.12
CA ARG A 121 12.50 -13.71 -27.30
C ARG A 121 13.05 -12.34 -26.96
N VAL A 122 14.03 -11.91 -27.74
CA VAL A 122 14.53 -10.54 -27.71
C VAL A 122 13.76 -9.76 -28.77
N MET A 123 13.19 -8.63 -28.39
CA MET A 123 12.50 -7.72 -29.30
C MET A 123 13.40 -6.53 -29.60
N ASP A 124 13.60 -6.26 -30.88
CA ASP A 124 14.33 -5.07 -31.36
C ASP A 124 13.37 -3.97 -31.81
N GLN A 125 13.91 -2.75 -31.98
CA GLN A 125 13.12 -1.57 -32.37
C GLN A 125 12.32 -1.77 -33.69
N PHE A 126 12.80 -2.64 -34.58
CA PHE A 126 12.20 -2.94 -35.89
C PHE A 126 11.04 -3.95 -35.84
N ASP A 127 10.94 -4.78 -34.79
CA ASP A 127 9.86 -5.77 -34.62
C ASP A 127 8.50 -5.12 -34.28
N ARG A 128 8.49 -3.80 -33.99
CA ARG A 128 7.27 -3.01 -33.73
C ARG A 128 6.27 -3.02 -34.90
N SER A 129 6.72 -3.34 -36.12
CA SER A 129 5.92 -3.25 -37.35
C SER A 129 5.19 -4.55 -37.76
N VAL A 130 5.46 -5.69 -37.10
CA VAL A 130 5.00 -7.02 -37.57
C VAL A 130 3.87 -7.62 -36.70
N GLU A 131 3.52 -7.04 -35.55
CA GLU A 131 2.51 -7.58 -34.62
C GLU A 131 1.03 -7.38 -35.02
N GLY A 132 0.75 -7.11 -36.29
CA GLY A 132 -0.62 -7.02 -36.84
C GLY A 132 -1.28 -8.35 -37.22
N LYS A 133 -0.66 -9.51 -36.95
CA LYS A 133 -1.12 -10.83 -37.44
C LYS A 133 -1.55 -11.86 -36.39
N TYR A 134 -1.44 -11.58 -35.09
CA TYR A 134 -1.97 -12.45 -34.04
C TYR A 134 -3.24 -11.85 -33.44
N GLN A 135 -4.35 -12.61 -33.42
CA GLN A 135 -5.61 -12.16 -32.81
C GLN A 135 -5.52 -11.97 -31.28
N ASP A 136 -4.39 -12.32 -30.66
CA ASP A 136 -4.03 -12.12 -29.25
C ASP A 136 -2.77 -11.24 -29.11
N SER A 137 -2.66 -10.18 -29.92
CA SER A 137 -1.54 -9.25 -29.81
C SER A 137 -1.56 -8.49 -28.47
N PRO A 138 -0.40 -8.25 -27.84
CA PRO A 138 -0.28 -7.44 -26.63
C PRO A 138 -0.82 -6.00 -26.79
N SER A 139 -1.02 -5.55 -28.04
CA SER A 139 -1.58 -4.24 -28.40
C SER A 139 -3.00 -3.96 -27.89
N GLY A 140 -3.75 -4.96 -27.43
CA GLY A 140 -5.08 -4.80 -26.85
C GLY A 140 -5.10 -4.56 -25.33
N TYR A 141 -3.95 -4.66 -24.65
CA TYR A 141 -3.85 -4.37 -23.22
C TYR A 141 -3.43 -2.91 -22.98
N PRO A 142 -4.15 -2.15 -22.14
CA PRO A 142 -3.83 -0.75 -21.84
C PRO A 142 -2.42 -0.54 -21.23
N GLY A 143 -1.73 -1.60 -20.81
CA GLY A 143 -0.32 -1.56 -20.35
C GLY A 143 0.74 -1.61 -21.47
N PHE A 144 0.44 -2.17 -22.65
CA PHE A 144 1.36 -2.16 -23.79
C PHE A 144 1.35 -0.83 -24.55
N GLU A 145 0.27 -0.06 -24.41
CA GLU A 145 0.23 1.32 -24.91
C GLU A 145 1.21 2.24 -24.16
N GLN A 146 1.56 1.94 -22.90
CA GLN A 146 2.63 2.66 -22.19
C GLN A 146 4.02 2.37 -22.78
N ILE A 147 4.26 1.18 -23.35
CA ILE A 147 5.49 0.87 -24.10
C ILE A 147 5.52 1.66 -25.43
N LYS A 148 4.36 2.06 -25.96
CA LYS A 148 4.25 2.87 -27.18
C LYS A 148 4.54 4.37 -26.96
N GLY A 149 4.70 4.84 -25.72
CA GLY A 149 4.67 6.29 -25.44
C GLY A 149 5.74 6.89 -24.53
N THR A 150 6.67 6.11 -23.96
CA THR A 150 7.75 6.69 -23.14
C THR A 150 8.97 7.00 -24.00
N ASN A 151 9.30 8.29 -24.13
CA ASN A 151 10.59 8.77 -24.65
C ASN A 151 11.71 8.23 -23.73
N GLY A 152 12.18 7.00 -23.95
CA GLY A 152 13.22 6.39 -23.11
C GLY A 152 13.36 4.87 -23.12
N THR A 153 12.49 4.11 -23.79
CA THR A 153 12.64 2.64 -23.90
C THR A 153 13.93 2.29 -24.67
N LYS A 154 14.94 1.75 -24.00
CA LYS A 154 16.17 1.27 -24.64
C LYS A 154 15.98 -0.16 -25.10
N PHE A 155 16.08 -0.36 -26.40
CA PHE A 155 16.16 -1.68 -27.01
C PHE A 155 17.58 -2.23 -26.89
N PRO A 156 17.77 -3.56 -26.85
CA PRO A 156 16.76 -4.63 -26.93
C PRO A 156 15.98 -4.89 -25.63
N ILE A 157 14.76 -5.45 -25.75
CA ILE A 157 13.91 -5.88 -24.62
C ILE A 157 13.79 -7.41 -24.62
N LEU A 158 13.94 -8.08 -23.48
CA LEU A 158 13.61 -9.50 -23.35
C LEU A 158 12.12 -9.64 -23.02
N LEU A 159 11.40 -10.45 -23.81
CA LEU A 159 10.03 -10.83 -23.53
C LEU A 159 9.95 -12.33 -23.25
N ILE A 160 9.43 -12.68 -22.08
CA ILE A 160 9.07 -14.06 -21.71
C ILE A 160 7.55 -14.14 -21.72
N THR A 161 7.00 -15.09 -22.47
CA THR A 161 5.57 -15.34 -22.50
C THR A 161 5.24 -16.77 -22.12
N GLY A 162 4.05 -16.94 -21.58
CA GLY A 162 3.61 -18.26 -21.13
C GLY A 162 2.24 -18.24 -20.49
N TRP A 163 1.94 -19.33 -19.78
CA TRP A 163 0.67 -19.51 -19.08
C TRP A 163 0.91 -19.76 -17.60
N ILE A 164 0.07 -19.16 -16.77
CA ILE A 164 -0.12 -19.57 -15.38
C ILE A 164 -1.40 -20.38 -15.29
N PHE A 165 -1.41 -21.42 -14.47
CA PHE A 165 -2.57 -22.31 -14.33
C PHE A 165 -2.60 -22.98 -12.96
N ASN A 166 -3.69 -23.70 -12.70
CA ASN A 166 -3.87 -24.52 -11.51
C ASN A 166 -4.18 -25.96 -11.92
N MET A 167 -3.34 -26.91 -11.50
CA MET A 167 -3.69 -28.32 -11.53
C MET A 167 -4.41 -28.71 -10.24
N LYS A 168 -5.72 -28.99 -10.29
CA LYS A 168 -6.41 -29.66 -9.18
C LYS A 168 -5.81 -31.05 -8.97
N LYS A 169 -4.85 -31.18 -8.05
CA LYS A 169 -4.36 -32.49 -7.59
C LYS A 169 -5.45 -33.14 -6.72
N ASN A 170 -6.37 -33.88 -7.34
CA ASN A 170 -7.22 -34.79 -6.59
C ASN A 170 -6.34 -35.89 -5.98
N LYS A 171 -6.12 -35.83 -4.66
CA LYS A 171 -5.58 -36.98 -3.91
C LYS A 171 -6.65 -38.08 -3.92
N ARG A 172 -6.55 -39.03 -4.85
CA ARG A 172 -7.09 -40.38 -4.68
C ARG A 172 -5.93 -41.31 -4.35
N GLN A 173 -5.81 -41.67 -3.07
CA GLN A 173 -5.00 -42.83 -2.68
C GLN A 173 -5.72 -44.08 -3.18
N PHE A 174 -5.15 -44.76 -4.17
CA PHE A 174 -5.45 -46.16 -4.44
C PHE A 174 -4.21 -46.97 -4.07
N TRP A 175 -4.38 -47.93 -3.15
CA TRP A 175 -3.41 -48.99 -2.91
C TRP A 175 -3.71 -50.15 -3.88
N LYS A 176 -2.61 -50.72 -4.37
CA LYS A 176 -2.41 -51.57 -5.55
C LYS A 176 -3.24 -52.85 -5.62
N ASP A 177 -3.41 -53.33 -6.87
CA ASP A 177 -2.89 -54.64 -7.26
C ASP A 177 -1.96 -54.47 -8.48
N GLY A 178 -0.81 -55.14 -8.43
CA GLY A 178 0.38 -54.80 -9.23
C GLY A 178 0.25 -55.05 -10.73
N THR A 179 0.42 -53.99 -11.52
CA THR A 179 1.12 -53.96 -12.82
C THR A 179 1.23 -52.49 -13.25
N ALA A 180 2.35 -52.11 -13.88
CA ALA A 180 2.57 -50.74 -14.36
C ALA A 180 1.76 -50.51 -15.63
N ALA A 181 0.72 -49.69 -15.56
CA ALA A 181 -0.03 -49.20 -16.71
C ALA A 181 0.28 -47.72 -16.93
N GLU A 182 0.51 -47.32 -18.17
CA GLU A 182 0.70 -45.93 -18.62
C GLU A 182 -0.38 -45.02 -18.03
N ILE A 183 0.06 -43.92 -17.41
CA ILE A 183 -0.84 -42.88 -16.90
C ILE A 183 -1.33 -42.09 -18.11
N GLN A 184 -2.50 -42.45 -18.63
CA GLN A 184 -3.26 -41.54 -19.49
C GLN A 184 -3.98 -40.51 -18.61
N PHE A 185 -3.74 -39.23 -18.91
CA PHE A 185 -4.41 -38.10 -18.28
C PHE A 185 -5.76 -37.88 -18.96
N GLU A 186 -6.88 -38.10 -18.26
CA GLU A 186 -8.19 -37.58 -18.67
C GLU A 186 -8.42 -36.20 -18.06
N ASP A 187 -8.50 -35.17 -18.91
CA ASP A 187 -8.89 -33.80 -18.59
C ASP A 187 -10.41 -33.69 -18.41
N LYS A 188 -10.91 -33.58 -17.16
CA LYS A 188 -12.34 -33.38 -16.87
C LYS A 188 -12.64 -32.36 -15.76
N ASP A 189 -11.94 -31.24 -15.76
CA ASP A 189 -12.40 -29.99 -15.11
C ASP A 189 -11.61 -28.81 -15.72
N PRO A 190 -12.21 -27.64 -15.99
CA PRO A 190 -11.49 -26.57 -16.69
C PRO A 190 -10.37 -26.04 -15.81
N SER A 191 -9.12 -26.39 -16.15
CA SER A 191 -7.92 -25.79 -15.56
C SER A 191 -8.02 -24.29 -15.78
N THR A 192 -8.18 -23.52 -14.71
CA THR A 192 -8.14 -22.07 -14.87
C THR A 192 -6.73 -21.66 -15.25
N SER A 193 -6.62 -20.95 -16.37
CA SER A 193 -5.37 -20.45 -16.90
C SER A 193 -5.50 -18.98 -17.30
N ALA A 194 -4.35 -18.30 -17.30
CA ALA A 194 -4.19 -17.00 -17.92
C ALA A 194 -2.81 -16.91 -18.56
N ARG A 195 -2.73 -16.13 -19.63
CA ARG A 195 -1.46 -15.77 -20.26
C ARG A 195 -0.72 -14.79 -19.36
N TYR A 196 0.60 -14.80 -19.36
CA TYR A 196 1.40 -13.77 -18.70
C TYR A 196 2.51 -13.29 -19.63
N TRP A 197 3.00 -12.09 -19.34
CA TRP A 197 4.16 -11.48 -19.98
C TRP A 197 5.12 -10.99 -18.91
N VAL A 198 6.41 -11.34 -19.03
CA VAL A 198 7.49 -10.75 -18.24
C VAL A 198 8.45 -10.06 -19.20
N LEU A 199 8.64 -8.76 -18.99
CA LEU A 199 9.55 -7.94 -19.77
C LEU A 199 10.77 -7.57 -18.94
N PHE A 200 11.94 -7.57 -19.57
CA PHE A 200 13.16 -6.99 -19.02
C PHE A 200 13.77 -6.02 -20.00
N GLU A 201 14.10 -4.82 -19.53
CA GLU A 201 14.72 -3.77 -20.36
C GLU A 201 15.81 -3.06 -19.58
N GLN A 202 16.91 -2.69 -20.25
CA GLN A 202 17.95 -1.90 -19.62
C GLN A 202 17.49 -0.43 -19.51
N LYS A 203 17.45 0.13 -18.31
CA LYS A 203 17.09 1.56 -18.12
C LYS A 203 18.33 2.45 -18.24
N ASN A 204 19.40 2.07 -17.54
CA ASN A 204 20.73 2.68 -17.62
C ASN A 204 21.80 1.60 -17.37
N SER A 205 23.08 1.98 -17.27
CA SER A 205 24.17 1.00 -17.08
C SER A 205 24.03 0.20 -15.79
N ASN A 206 23.39 0.74 -14.77
CA ASN A 206 23.33 0.15 -13.43
C ASN A 206 21.95 -0.43 -13.08
N GLN A 207 20.96 -0.34 -13.97
CA GLN A 207 19.59 -0.73 -13.69
C GLN A 207 18.93 -1.46 -14.86
N ILE A 208 18.30 -2.59 -14.54
CA ILE A 208 17.40 -3.31 -15.43
C ILE A 208 15.97 -3.20 -14.89
N GLY A 209 15.07 -2.68 -15.71
CA GLY A 209 13.64 -2.63 -15.43
C GLY A 209 12.99 -3.99 -15.68
N PHE A 210 11.96 -4.30 -14.91
CA PHE A 210 11.09 -5.45 -15.15
C PHE A 210 9.62 -5.06 -15.09
N GLN A 211 8.81 -5.75 -15.88
CA GLN A 211 7.35 -5.63 -15.85
C GLN A 211 6.72 -7.01 -15.94
N VAL A 212 5.75 -7.31 -15.09
CA VAL A 212 4.93 -8.53 -15.14
C VAL A 212 3.50 -8.12 -15.39
N MET A 213 2.87 -8.71 -16.40
CA MET A 213 1.47 -8.49 -16.75
C MET A 213 0.72 -9.81 -16.82
N LEU A 214 -0.50 -9.81 -16.29
CA LEU A 214 -1.41 -10.95 -16.38
C LEU A 214 -2.50 -10.69 -17.40
N GLY A 215 -2.80 -11.70 -18.20
CA GLY A 215 -3.92 -11.73 -19.11
C GLY A 215 -5.23 -12.05 -18.39
N GLN A 216 -6.33 -11.91 -19.10
CA GLN A 216 -7.65 -12.32 -18.65
C GLN A 216 -7.66 -13.81 -18.37
N SER A 217 -8.35 -14.19 -17.29
CA SER A 217 -8.53 -15.58 -16.95
C SER A 217 -9.62 -16.20 -17.83
N ASN A 218 -9.48 -17.49 -18.09
CA ASN A 218 -10.54 -18.28 -18.75
C ASN A 218 -11.69 -18.64 -17.79
N PHE A 219 -11.79 -17.99 -16.61
CA PHE A 219 -12.71 -18.35 -15.53
C PHE A 219 -13.87 -17.35 -15.40
N LYS A 220 -15.07 -17.91 -15.24
CA LYS A 220 -16.30 -17.16 -14.98
C LYS A 220 -16.70 -17.35 -13.52
N LEU A 221 -16.76 -16.27 -12.76
CA LEU A 221 -17.34 -16.27 -11.42
C LEU A 221 -18.87 -16.25 -11.55
N TYR A 222 -19.54 -17.23 -10.95
CA TYR A 222 -20.98 -17.15 -10.69
C TYR A 222 -21.16 -16.54 -9.30
N PRO A 223 -21.94 -15.44 -9.15
CA PRO A 223 -22.24 -14.92 -7.82
C PRO A 223 -22.90 -16.03 -6.99
N LYS A 224 -22.33 -16.35 -5.84
CA LYS A 224 -23.01 -17.21 -4.87
C LYS A 224 -24.29 -16.49 -4.47
N ALA A 225 -25.44 -17.06 -4.82
CA ALA A 225 -26.70 -16.67 -4.21
C ALA A 225 -26.47 -16.67 -2.69
N SER A 226 -26.76 -15.54 -2.05
CA SER A 226 -26.84 -15.49 -0.59
C SER A 226 -27.74 -16.64 -0.19
N SER A 227 -27.20 -17.61 0.55
CA SER A 227 -28.02 -18.67 1.09
C SER A 227 -28.99 -18.00 2.05
N THR A 228 -30.19 -17.71 1.59
CA THR A 228 -31.32 -17.40 2.44
C THR A 228 -31.37 -18.53 3.47
N ALA A 229 -31.26 -18.14 4.74
CA ALA A 229 -31.33 -19.06 5.86
C ALA A 229 -32.77 -19.58 5.99
N SER A 230 -33.21 -20.43 5.08
CA SER A 230 -34.53 -21.06 5.06
C SER A 230 -34.38 -22.59 4.92
N GLY A 231 -33.50 -23.19 5.73
CA GLY A 231 -33.26 -24.63 5.60
C GLY A 231 -32.70 -25.40 6.80
N ARG A 232 -32.51 -24.78 7.98
CA ARG A 232 -31.96 -25.49 9.17
C ARG A 232 -32.79 -25.41 10.46
N TYR A 233 -33.99 -24.83 10.43
CA TYR A 233 -34.90 -24.75 11.59
C TYR A 233 -36.13 -25.69 11.53
N ARG A 234 -36.01 -26.87 10.88
CA ARG A 234 -37.11 -27.86 10.85
C ARG A 234 -36.78 -29.26 11.37
N ARG A 235 -35.60 -29.47 11.98
CA ARG A 235 -35.23 -30.78 12.58
C ARG A 235 -34.92 -30.76 14.08
N PHE A 236 -34.92 -29.60 14.73
CA PHE A 236 -34.69 -29.47 16.19
C PHE A 236 -35.99 -29.27 17.00
N ARG A 237 -37.11 -29.81 16.52
CA ARG A 237 -38.41 -29.75 17.22
C ARG A 237 -39.12 -31.11 17.26
N ARG A 238 -38.37 -32.17 17.57
CA ARG A 238 -38.88 -33.48 18.01
C ARG A 238 -37.83 -34.20 18.85
N ARG A 239 -37.56 -33.67 20.06
CA ARG A 239 -36.94 -34.38 21.21
C ARG A 239 -36.66 -33.35 22.30
N LEU A 240 -37.71 -33.01 23.04
CA LEU A 240 -37.67 -32.42 24.39
C LEU A 240 -39.10 -32.48 24.94
N GLY A 241 -39.61 -33.71 25.03
CA GLY A 241 -40.70 -34.06 25.92
C GLY A 241 -40.08 -34.89 27.04
N LEU A 242 -40.45 -34.59 28.28
CA LEU A 242 -40.03 -35.24 29.54
C LEU A 242 -38.80 -34.63 30.23
N ILE A 243 -38.94 -33.44 30.80
CA ILE A 243 -38.63 -33.20 32.23
C ILE A 243 -39.70 -32.27 32.78
N LYS A 244 -40.47 -32.76 33.77
CA LYS A 244 -41.53 -32.03 34.48
C LYS A 244 -41.14 -31.98 35.96
N LYS A 245 -41.29 -30.79 36.56
CA LYS A 245 -41.68 -30.47 37.96
C LYS A 245 -40.68 -29.70 38.84
N ARG A 246 -41.29 -28.70 39.50
CA ARG A 246 -40.93 -27.88 40.69
C ARG A 246 -39.99 -26.70 40.40
N MET A 247 -40.33 -25.43 40.65
CA MET A 247 -41.23 -24.83 41.66
C MET A 247 -42.06 -23.62 41.15
N LEU A 248 -43.21 -23.41 41.81
CA LEU A 248 -44.02 -22.17 41.90
C LEU A 248 -43.22 -21.05 42.63
N GLY A 249 -43.52 -19.76 42.54
CA GLY A 249 -44.58 -18.99 41.90
C GLY A 249 -44.55 -17.50 42.33
N PHE A 250 -45.53 -16.74 41.81
CA PHE A 250 -45.94 -15.34 42.09
C PHE A 250 -44.97 -14.20 41.65
N CYS A 251 -45.39 -13.09 41.05
CA CYS A 251 -46.71 -12.44 40.94
C CYS A 251 -46.90 -11.64 39.62
N TRP A 252 -48.16 -11.47 39.21
CA TRP A 252 -48.67 -10.76 38.03
C TRP A 252 -48.65 -9.22 38.16
N TYR A 253 -48.64 -8.51 37.03
CA TYR A 253 -49.53 -7.37 36.76
C TYR A 253 -49.80 -7.19 35.24
N ILE A 254 -51.05 -6.80 34.93
CA ILE A 254 -51.76 -6.72 33.64
C ILE A 254 -51.50 -5.33 32.99
N SER A 255 -51.39 -5.10 31.66
CA SER A 255 -52.52 -4.70 30.79
C SER A 255 -52.13 -4.30 29.33
N ARG A 256 -52.86 -4.91 28.38
CA ARG A 256 -53.38 -4.46 27.05
C ARG A 256 -52.47 -4.18 25.80
N PRO A 257 -52.84 -4.69 24.60
CA PRO A 257 -52.12 -4.50 23.33
C PRO A 257 -52.71 -3.37 22.46
N ARG A 258 -51.86 -2.73 21.63
CA ARG A 258 -52.28 -1.94 20.47
C ARG A 258 -51.93 -2.70 19.19
N GLY A 259 -52.93 -2.90 18.34
CA GLY A 259 -52.79 -3.55 17.05
C GLY A 259 -52.05 -2.68 16.03
N TYR A 260 -51.22 -3.34 15.22
CA TYR A 260 -50.67 -2.80 13.99
C TYR A 260 -51.07 -3.73 12.84
N VAL A 261 -51.69 -3.15 11.83
CA VAL A 261 -52.00 -3.76 10.53
C VAL A 261 -50.74 -3.68 9.68
N PRO A 262 -50.20 -4.79 9.13
CA PRO A 262 -49.16 -4.70 8.12
C PRO A 262 -49.82 -4.50 6.75
N VAL A 263 -49.53 -3.36 6.13
CA VAL A 263 -49.81 -3.12 4.72
C VAL A 263 -48.75 -3.82 3.90
N CYS A 264 -49.20 -4.69 3.00
CA CYS A 264 -48.41 -5.38 2.00
C CYS A 264 -48.14 -4.41 0.84
N SER A 265 -46.89 -4.24 0.42
CA SER A 265 -46.55 -3.51 -0.81
C SER A 265 -45.50 -4.27 -1.62
N ALA A 266 -45.99 -4.76 -2.77
CA ALA A 266 -45.33 -5.02 -4.05
C ALA A 266 -43.92 -5.63 -4.04
N GLU A 267 -43.86 -6.91 -4.43
CA GLU A 267 -42.69 -7.53 -5.04
C GLU A 267 -42.45 -6.86 -6.41
N GLU A 268 -41.43 -6.00 -6.50
CA GLU A 268 -40.80 -5.66 -7.78
C GLU A 268 -39.80 -6.77 -8.11
N GLU A 269 -40.18 -7.63 -9.06
CA GLU A 269 -39.26 -8.51 -9.76
C GLU A 269 -38.25 -7.66 -10.55
N ILE A 270 -37.08 -7.43 -9.96
CA ILE A 270 -35.91 -6.96 -10.71
C ILE A 270 -35.35 -8.19 -11.43
N GLU A 271 -35.68 -8.31 -12.72
CA GLU A 271 -34.99 -9.20 -13.66
C GLU A 271 -33.56 -8.66 -13.87
N GLU A 272 -32.62 -9.05 -13.00
CA GLU A 272 -31.20 -8.78 -13.20
C GLU A 272 -30.69 -9.59 -14.41
N LEU A 273 -30.52 -8.88 -15.54
CA LEU A 273 -29.74 -9.33 -16.69
C LEU A 273 -28.37 -9.84 -16.23
N ARG A 274 -28.19 -11.17 -16.30
CA ARG A 274 -26.93 -11.86 -16.01
C ARG A 274 -25.88 -11.53 -17.06
N VAL A 275 -25.17 -10.42 -16.88
CA VAL A 275 -23.92 -10.16 -17.60
C VAL A 275 -22.82 -10.95 -16.90
N SER A 276 -22.31 -11.99 -17.56
CA SER A 276 -21.18 -12.78 -17.05
C SER A 276 -19.88 -11.98 -17.19
N GLU A 277 -19.47 -11.26 -16.14
CA GLU A 277 -18.16 -10.60 -16.10
C GLU A 277 -17.03 -11.63 -15.93
N SER A 278 -16.05 -11.59 -16.81
CA SER A 278 -14.81 -12.36 -16.68
C SER A 278 -14.04 -11.90 -15.44
N ALA A 279 -13.64 -12.83 -14.58
CA ALA A 279 -12.94 -12.51 -13.34
C ALA A 279 -11.46 -12.26 -13.62
N GLN A 280 -11.00 -11.02 -13.43
CA GLN A 280 -9.58 -10.67 -13.56
C GLN A 280 -8.82 -10.98 -12.26
N PHE A 281 -7.57 -11.42 -12.38
CA PHE A 281 -6.67 -11.57 -11.22
C PHE A 281 -6.38 -10.21 -10.60
N ASN A 282 -6.42 -10.14 -9.27
CA ASN A 282 -6.10 -8.94 -8.49
C ASN A 282 -4.90 -9.14 -7.55
N ARG A 283 -4.19 -10.25 -7.71
CA ARG A 283 -2.90 -10.52 -7.05
C ARG A 283 -1.88 -10.99 -8.07
N VAL A 284 -0.74 -10.34 -8.11
CA VAL A 284 0.47 -10.83 -8.78
C VAL A 284 1.49 -11.23 -7.73
N CYS A 285 2.10 -12.40 -7.89
CA CYS A 285 3.15 -12.89 -7.01
C CYS A 285 4.44 -13.13 -7.79
N LEU A 286 5.51 -12.44 -7.40
CA LEU A 286 6.86 -12.63 -7.95
C LEU A 286 7.70 -13.42 -6.93
N THR A 287 8.22 -14.58 -7.34
CA THR A 287 9.04 -15.46 -6.49
C THR A 287 10.44 -15.64 -7.07
N TYR A 288 11.47 -15.41 -6.26
CA TYR A 288 12.87 -15.59 -6.66
C TYR A 288 13.71 -16.14 -5.51
N SER A 289 14.91 -16.61 -5.86
CA SER A 289 15.83 -17.27 -4.93
C SER A 289 16.46 -16.30 -3.95
N SER A 290 16.65 -16.75 -2.71
CA SER A 290 17.41 -16.04 -1.68
C SER A 290 18.11 -17.06 -0.79
N GLU A 291 19.32 -16.75 -0.33
CA GLU A 291 20.07 -17.65 0.54
C GLU A 291 19.59 -17.55 2.01
N ALA A 292 19.78 -18.61 2.78
CA ALA A 292 19.34 -18.65 4.18
C ALA A 292 20.05 -17.61 5.06
N ASN A 293 21.30 -17.28 4.73
CA ASN A 293 22.14 -16.31 5.44
C ASN A 293 22.07 -14.89 4.84
N GLU A 294 21.28 -14.68 3.78
CA GLU A 294 21.10 -13.36 3.17
C GLU A 294 20.28 -12.46 4.09
N ARG A 295 20.79 -11.25 4.34
CA ARG A 295 20.15 -10.23 5.17
C ARG A 295 19.56 -9.14 4.28
N PHE A 296 18.40 -8.61 4.66
CA PHE A 296 17.63 -7.63 3.89
C PHE A 296 17.49 -6.32 4.67
N PHE A 297 17.77 -5.20 4.02
CA PHE A 297 17.78 -3.84 4.57
C PHE A 297 16.97 -2.90 3.68
N GLY A 298 16.39 -1.84 4.26
CA GLY A 298 15.59 -0.86 3.55
C GLY A 298 14.14 -0.89 4.01
N PHE A 299 13.22 -0.95 3.04
CA PHE A 299 11.77 -0.89 3.21
C PHE A 299 11.23 0.47 3.71
N GLY A 300 11.97 1.55 3.45
CA GLY A 300 11.66 2.90 3.93
C GLY A 300 12.15 3.13 5.36
N GLU A 301 11.44 3.96 6.12
CA GLU A 301 11.75 4.22 7.53
C GLU A 301 11.17 3.11 8.41
N GLN A 302 12.04 2.33 9.05
CA GLN A 302 11.68 1.16 9.84
C GLN A 302 12.26 1.25 11.24
N PHE A 303 11.43 1.03 12.27
CA PHE A 303 11.78 1.40 13.65
C PHE A 303 12.08 0.21 14.58
N SER A 304 11.63 -1.00 14.24
CA SER A 304 11.85 -2.19 15.09
C SER A 304 12.98 -3.09 14.62
N HIS A 305 13.27 -3.09 13.31
CA HIS A 305 14.19 -4.05 12.71
C HIS A 305 15.00 -3.40 11.60
N VAL A 306 16.28 -3.80 11.53
CA VAL A 306 17.19 -3.44 10.43
C VAL A 306 17.31 -4.59 9.43
N ASN A 307 17.34 -5.84 9.92
CA ASN A 307 17.33 -7.04 9.07
C ASN A 307 15.93 -7.67 9.00
N PHE A 308 15.44 -7.85 7.78
CA PHE A 308 14.09 -8.38 7.51
C PHE A 308 14.01 -9.83 7.04
N LYS A 309 15.14 -10.55 6.91
CA LYS A 309 15.09 -12.00 6.65
C LYS A 309 14.29 -12.69 7.77
N GLY A 310 13.36 -13.56 7.40
CA GLY A 310 12.46 -14.24 8.33
C GLY A 310 11.16 -13.48 8.63
N LYS A 311 10.93 -12.31 8.02
CA LYS A 311 9.76 -11.44 8.32
C LYS A 311 8.88 -11.24 7.09
N ARG A 312 7.68 -10.71 7.33
CA ARG A 312 6.80 -10.19 6.28
C ARG A 312 6.79 -8.66 6.41
N VAL A 313 6.95 -7.95 5.31
CA VAL A 313 7.04 -6.48 5.30
C VAL A 313 5.92 -5.92 4.43
N PRO A 314 4.82 -5.42 5.03
CA PRO A 314 3.81 -4.66 4.30
C PRO A 314 4.36 -3.31 3.87
N ILE A 315 4.09 -2.92 2.62
CA ILE A 315 4.32 -1.58 2.12
C ILE A 315 2.96 -0.88 2.06
N PHE A 316 2.63 -0.22 3.16
CA PHE A 316 1.40 0.57 3.30
C PHE A 316 1.62 1.70 4.28
N VAL A 317 1.43 2.93 3.81
CA VAL A 317 1.59 4.14 4.62
C VAL A 317 0.50 4.14 5.69
N GLN A 318 0.88 4.32 6.96
CA GLN A 318 -0.05 4.40 8.08
C GLN A 318 0.59 5.04 9.30
N GLU A 319 -0.24 5.35 10.30
CA GLU A 319 0.23 5.77 11.62
C GLU A 319 1.29 4.81 12.19
N GLN A 320 2.37 5.39 12.74
CA GLN A 320 3.54 4.65 13.20
C GLN A 320 3.21 3.68 14.35
N GLY A 321 2.27 4.06 15.21
CA GLY A 321 1.86 3.33 16.40
C GLY A 321 2.61 3.70 17.68
N ILE A 322 1.92 3.62 18.82
CA ILE A 322 2.42 3.93 20.15
C ILE A 322 2.84 2.64 20.87
N GLY A 323 4.15 2.50 21.13
CA GLY A 323 4.75 1.30 21.71
C GLY A 323 5.09 0.21 20.68
N ARG A 324 4.34 0.09 19.58
CA ARG A 324 4.68 -0.73 18.40
C ARG A 324 4.94 -2.22 18.69
N GLY A 325 4.21 -2.77 19.65
CA GLY A 325 4.32 -4.14 20.12
C GLY A 325 4.85 -4.25 21.56
N ASP A 326 5.50 -3.21 22.07
CA ASP A 326 6.07 -3.21 23.42
C ASP A 326 4.98 -3.06 24.49
N GLN A 327 4.82 -4.11 25.28
CA GLN A 327 3.83 -4.16 26.35
C GLN A 327 4.42 -3.61 27.66
N PRO A 328 3.62 -2.89 28.48
CA PRO A 328 2.17 -2.68 28.37
C PRO A 328 1.74 -1.42 27.58
N ILE A 329 2.68 -0.67 26.99
CA ILE A 329 2.40 0.61 26.32
C ILE A 329 1.42 0.42 25.15
N THR A 330 1.69 -0.56 24.28
CA THR A 330 0.81 -0.88 23.15
C THR A 330 -0.59 -1.30 23.58
N PHE A 331 -0.71 -2.05 24.68
CA PHE A 331 -2.01 -2.39 25.27
C PHE A 331 -2.78 -1.14 25.69
N ALA A 332 -2.14 -0.23 26.43
CA ALA A 332 -2.78 1.00 26.90
C ALA A 332 -3.22 1.89 25.73
N ALA A 333 -2.37 2.04 24.71
CA ALA A 333 -2.69 2.79 23.50
C ALA A 333 -3.92 2.19 22.78
N ASN A 334 -3.94 0.87 22.56
CA ASN A 334 -5.07 0.20 21.90
C ASN A 334 -6.38 0.26 22.70
N LEU A 335 -6.30 0.37 24.03
CA LEU A 335 -7.47 0.54 24.89
C LEU A 335 -8.11 1.92 24.69
N VAL A 336 -7.29 2.98 24.67
CA VAL A 336 -7.74 4.36 24.49
C VAL A 336 -8.19 4.64 23.05
N SER A 337 -7.42 4.18 22.06
CA SER A 337 -7.72 4.34 20.64
C SER A 337 -7.42 3.03 19.92
N TYR A 338 -8.48 2.38 19.41
CA TYR A 338 -8.35 1.06 18.76
C TYR A 338 -7.25 1.08 17.70
N ARG A 339 -6.27 0.18 17.85
CA ARG A 339 -5.09 -0.03 16.99
C ARG A 339 -4.05 1.10 16.96
N ALA A 340 -4.19 2.14 17.78
CA ALA A 340 -3.17 3.18 17.89
C ALA A 340 -1.80 2.67 18.39
N GLY A 341 -1.72 1.45 18.92
CA GLY A 341 -0.47 0.86 19.38
C GLY A 341 0.48 0.41 18.26
N GLY A 342 -0.02 0.13 17.06
CA GLY A 342 0.77 -0.38 15.94
C GLY A 342 1.46 -1.73 16.19
N ASP A 343 2.42 -2.09 15.33
CA ASP A 343 3.26 -3.28 15.46
C ASP A 343 4.68 -3.03 14.89
N TYR A 344 5.52 -4.07 14.83
CA TYR A 344 6.91 -3.92 14.41
C TYR A 344 7.06 -3.34 12.98
N SER A 345 6.04 -3.51 12.14
CA SER A 345 6.04 -3.14 10.72
C SER A 345 5.33 -1.81 10.42
N THR A 346 4.62 -1.22 11.38
CA THR A 346 3.88 0.03 11.15
C THR A 346 4.84 1.22 11.02
N THR A 347 4.63 2.02 9.97
CA THR A 347 5.45 3.18 9.61
C THR A 347 4.66 4.14 8.70
N TYR A 348 4.90 5.44 8.84
CA TYR A 348 4.36 6.48 7.97
C TYR A 348 5.21 6.70 6.70
N ALA A 349 6.35 6.04 6.56
CA ALA A 349 7.23 6.18 5.40
C ALA A 349 7.79 4.83 4.90
N PRO A 350 6.93 3.83 4.58
CA PRO A 350 7.39 2.61 3.94
C PRO A 350 7.80 2.89 2.49
N SER A 351 8.76 2.13 1.99
CA SER A 351 9.20 2.19 0.59
C SER A 351 9.40 0.78 0.06
N PRO A 352 8.94 0.42 -1.16
CA PRO A 352 9.12 -0.92 -1.71
C PRO A 352 10.54 -1.14 -2.26
N PHE A 353 11.56 -0.58 -1.62
CA PHE A 353 12.99 -0.70 -1.96
C PHE A 353 13.71 -1.53 -0.90
N TYR A 354 14.59 -2.44 -1.33
CA TYR A 354 15.53 -3.10 -0.43
C TYR A 354 16.89 -3.32 -1.08
N MET A 355 17.90 -3.50 -0.23
CA MET A 355 19.21 -4.03 -0.60
C MET A 355 19.60 -5.19 0.34
N THR A 356 20.51 -6.07 -0.11
CA THR A 356 20.89 -7.27 0.66
C THR A 356 22.37 -7.36 0.98
N SER A 357 22.73 -8.19 1.96
CA SER A 357 24.14 -8.51 2.28
C SER A 357 24.91 -9.21 1.15
N LYS A 358 24.24 -9.57 0.05
CA LYS A 358 24.83 -10.17 -1.15
C LYS A 358 24.95 -9.16 -2.30
N MET A 359 24.74 -7.87 -2.03
CA MET A 359 24.73 -6.78 -3.01
C MET A 359 23.69 -6.98 -4.12
N ARG A 360 22.51 -7.48 -3.73
CA ARG A 360 21.31 -7.49 -4.57
C ARG A 360 20.41 -6.35 -4.13
N SER A 361 19.69 -5.75 -5.06
CA SER A 361 18.77 -4.66 -4.76
C SER A 361 17.64 -4.63 -5.77
N LEU A 362 16.44 -4.35 -5.28
CA LEU A 362 15.23 -4.27 -6.08
C LEU A 362 14.30 -3.23 -5.48
N TYR A 363 13.58 -2.50 -6.34
CA TYR A 363 12.41 -1.75 -5.90
C TYR A 363 11.23 -1.89 -6.87
N LEU A 364 10.02 -1.71 -6.35
CA LEU A 364 8.79 -1.67 -7.15
C LEU A 364 8.44 -0.24 -7.53
N GLU A 365 7.91 -0.08 -8.74
CA GLU A 365 7.32 1.17 -9.22
C GLU A 365 5.78 1.08 -9.09
N GLY A 366 5.14 2.19 -8.71
CA GLY A 366 3.69 2.26 -8.48
C GLY A 366 3.31 2.40 -7.02
N TYR A 367 1.99 2.36 -6.77
CA TYR A 367 1.38 2.65 -5.46
C TYR A 367 0.54 1.49 -4.91
N ASP A 368 0.53 0.35 -5.61
CA ASP A 368 -0.23 -0.82 -5.17
C ASP A 368 0.30 -1.35 -3.84
N TYR A 369 -0.61 -1.74 -2.96
CA TYR A 369 -0.23 -2.39 -1.71
C TYR A 369 0.57 -3.66 -2.03
N SER A 370 1.73 -3.78 -1.38
CA SER A 370 2.62 -4.92 -1.59
C SER A 370 3.09 -5.50 -0.27
N MET A 371 3.32 -6.81 -0.28
CA MET A 371 3.79 -7.58 0.85
C MET A 371 5.04 -8.34 0.44
N PHE A 372 6.17 -8.00 1.05
CA PHE A 372 7.42 -8.72 0.87
C PHE A 372 7.51 -9.84 1.91
N ASP A 373 7.30 -11.07 1.46
CA ASP A 373 7.43 -12.26 2.29
C ASP A 373 8.86 -12.82 2.23
N LEU A 374 9.61 -12.58 3.30
CA LEU A 374 10.99 -13.01 3.49
C LEU A 374 11.09 -14.14 4.53
N THR A 375 9.98 -14.75 4.92
CA THR A 375 9.92 -15.76 6.00
C THR A 375 10.63 -17.06 5.63
N ARG A 376 10.77 -17.32 4.33
CA ARG A 376 11.39 -18.53 3.80
C ARG A 376 12.90 -18.36 3.64
N HIS A 377 13.64 -19.39 4.03
CA HIS A 377 15.11 -19.36 3.95
C HIS A 377 15.63 -19.36 2.51
N ASP A 378 14.93 -20.01 1.59
CA ASP A 378 15.38 -20.31 0.21
C ASP A 378 14.86 -19.33 -0.85
N ARG A 379 14.02 -18.36 -0.47
CA ARG A 379 13.29 -17.51 -1.42
C ARG A 379 12.82 -16.20 -0.83
N VAL A 380 12.44 -15.31 -1.73
CA VAL A 380 11.56 -14.17 -1.47
C VAL A 380 10.31 -14.32 -2.32
N GLN A 381 9.15 -13.98 -1.76
CA GLN A 381 7.93 -13.80 -2.53
C GLN A 381 7.36 -12.41 -2.30
N ILE A 382 7.20 -11.65 -3.37
CA ILE A 382 6.56 -10.34 -3.36
C ILE A 382 5.12 -10.56 -3.82
N GLN A 383 4.16 -10.18 -2.99
CA GLN A 383 2.73 -10.25 -3.30
C GLN A 383 2.24 -8.82 -3.53
N ILE A 384 1.64 -8.56 -4.69
CA ILE A 384 1.18 -7.23 -5.11
C ILE A 384 -0.34 -7.27 -5.31
N HIS A 385 -1.04 -6.28 -4.77
CA HIS A 385 -2.47 -6.07 -4.97
C HIS A 385 -2.74 -5.39 -6.31
N GLY A 386 -2.63 -6.15 -7.39
CA GLY A 386 -2.85 -5.67 -8.75
C GLY A 386 -2.85 -6.79 -9.77
N SER A 387 -3.12 -6.44 -11.03
CA SER A 387 -3.04 -7.35 -12.19
C SER A 387 -1.71 -7.26 -12.94
N SER A 388 -0.86 -6.30 -12.56
CA SER A 388 0.48 -6.12 -13.10
C SER A 388 1.41 -5.57 -12.02
N VAL A 389 2.73 -5.66 -12.24
CA VAL A 389 3.74 -5.04 -11.38
C VAL A 389 4.91 -4.57 -12.25
N GLN A 390 5.47 -3.43 -11.91
CA GLN A 390 6.68 -2.88 -12.51
C GLN A 390 7.73 -2.62 -11.42
N GLY A 391 9.00 -2.63 -11.79
CA GLY A 391 10.08 -2.34 -10.85
C GLY A 391 11.44 -2.38 -11.51
N ARG A 392 12.49 -2.24 -10.71
CA ARG A 392 13.88 -2.31 -11.19
C ARG A 392 14.74 -3.16 -10.28
N ILE A 393 15.72 -3.81 -10.91
CA ILE A 393 16.80 -4.54 -10.26
C ILE A 393 18.07 -3.73 -10.47
N LEU A 394 18.79 -3.47 -9.39
CA LEU A 394 19.96 -2.59 -9.39
C LEU A 394 21.23 -3.44 -9.32
N HIS A 395 22.23 -3.03 -10.09
CA HIS A 395 23.61 -3.45 -9.96
C HIS A 395 24.39 -2.46 -9.09
N GLY A 396 25.31 -2.97 -8.28
CA GLY A 396 26.24 -2.18 -7.48
C GLY A 396 27.21 -3.10 -6.74
N ASN A 397 28.40 -2.61 -6.45
CA ASN A 397 29.46 -3.35 -5.77
C ASN A 397 29.57 -3.00 -4.28
N SER A 398 28.88 -1.94 -3.84
CA SER A 398 28.80 -1.47 -2.47
C SER A 398 27.38 -1.01 -2.10
N PRO A 399 27.01 -0.97 -0.81
CA PRO A 399 25.74 -0.38 -0.38
C PRO A 399 25.56 1.07 -0.83
N SER A 400 26.65 1.86 -0.82
CA SER A 400 26.64 3.26 -1.27
C SER A 400 26.31 3.40 -2.75
N GLU A 401 26.88 2.55 -3.62
CA GLU A 401 26.54 2.54 -5.05
C GLU A 401 25.07 2.19 -5.27
N LEU A 402 24.53 1.21 -4.54
CA LEU A 402 23.12 0.83 -4.66
C LEU A 402 22.19 1.99 -4.28
N ILE A 403 22.53 2.73 -3.23
CA ILE A 403 21.79 3.93 -2.81
C ILE A 403 21.96 5.06 -3.82
N GLU A 404 23.17 5.25 -4.36
CA GLU A 404 23.46 6.25 -5.39
C GLU A 404 22.61 6.01 -6.64
N HIS A 405 22.59 4.77 -7.14
CA HIS A 405 21.80 4.37 -8.31
C HIS A 405 20.30 4.47 -8.04
N PHE A 406 19.83 4.12 -6.84
CA PHE A 406 18.42 4.28 -6.46
C PHE A 406 18.01 5.77 -6.48
N THR A 407 18.78 6.63 -5.80
CA THR A 407 18.49 8.07 -5.69
C THR A 407 18.68 8.84 -6.98
N GLU A 408 19.52 8.36 -7.91
CA GLU A 408 19.62 8.90 -9.27
C GLU A 408 18.26 8.86 -9.98
N THR A 409 17.44 7.84 -9.72
CA THR A 409 16.12 7.71 -10.32
C THR A 409 15.02 8.43 -9.55
N ILE A 410 14.98 8.26 -8.23
CA ILE A 410 13.87 8.79 -7.42
C ILE A 410 14.04 10.26 -7.01
N GLY A 411 15.23 10.83 -7.26
CA GLY A 411 15.60 12.18 -6.85
C GLY A 411 16.47 12.21 -5.60
N ARG A 412 17.24 13.29 -5.47
CA ARG A 412 18.11 13.56 -4.32
C ARG A 412 17.62 14.82 -3.60
N PRO A 413 17.59 14.83 -2.27
CA PRO A 413 17.28 16.04 -1.52
C PRO A 413 18.35 17.12 -1.79
N PRO A 414 17.98 18.41 -1.77
CA PRO A 414 18.95 19.49 -1.83
C PRO A 414 19.83 19.51 -0.57
N GLU A 415 20.96 20.21 -0.64
CA GLU A 415 21.78 20.49 0.54
C GLU A 415 20.99 21.29 1.58
N LEU A 416 21.25 21.01 2.86
CA LEU A 416 20.63 21.75 3.95
C LEU A 416 21.14 23.21 3.94
N PRO A 417 20.27 24.21 4.12
CA PRO A 417 20.71 25.61 4.23
C PRO A 417 21.68 25.81 5.41
N GLU A 418 22.79 26.52 5.21
CA GLU A 418 23.82 26.71 6.25
C GLU A 418 23.27 27.20 7.60
N TRP A 419 22.22 28.03 7.58
CA TRP A 419 21.65 28.57 8.81
C TRP A 419 21.04 27.50 9.73
N ILE A 420 20.50 26.39 9.20
CA ILE A 420 19.82 25.37 10.02
C ILE A 420 20.82 24.60 10.90
N ILE A 421 22.06 24.47 10.44
CA ILE A 421 23.14 23.76 11.15
C ILE A 421 23.95 24.67 12.08
N SER A 422 23.62 25.97 12.16
CA SER A 422 24.36 26.95 12.96
C SER A 422 24.05 26.92 14.46
N GLY A 423 22.99 26.23 14.87
CA GLY A 423 22.52 26.17 16.24
C GLY A 423 21.24 25.34 16.40
N ALA A 424 20.66 25.35 17.59
CA ALA A 424 19.45 24.61 17.89
C ALA A 424 18.21 25.21 17.21
N VAL A 425 17.31 24.33 16.74
CA VAL A 425 15.92 24.68 16.43
C VAL A 425 15.10 24.50 17.70
N VAL A 426 14.68 25.60 18.32
CA VAL A 426 13.98 25.59 19.61
C VAL A 426 12.47 25.52 19.36
N GLY A 427 11.89 24.35 19.63
CA GLY A 427 10.45 24.14 19.54
C GLY A 427 9.70 24.73 20.73
N LEU A 428 8.79 25.67 20.47
CA LEU A 428 8.00 26.34 21.51
C LEU A 428 6.53 26.47 21.12
N GLN A 429 5.72 26.63 22.15
CA GLN A 429 4.33 27.10 22.08
C GLN A 429 4.14 28.16 23.16
N GLY A 430 3.15 29.03 23.00
CA GLY A 430 2.76 30.01 24.02
C GLY A 430 2.79 31.47 23.57
N GLY A 431 2.93 31.75 22.27
CA GLY A 431 2.82 33.10 21.74
C GLY A 431 4.06 33.98 21.90
N THR A 432 3.94 35.25 21.50
CA THR A 432 5.07 36.20 21.38
C THR A 432 5.86 36.37 22.69
N GLU A 433 5.18 36.49 23.82
CA GLU A 433 5.83 36.72 25.13
C GLU A 433 6.70 35.54 25.55
N THR A 434 6.19 34.31 25.39
CA THR A 434 6.93 33.08 25.71
C THR A 434 8.19 32.96 24.86
N VAL A 435 8.10 33.30 23.56
CA VAL A 435 9.26 33.29 22.65
C VAL A 435 10.29 34.32 23.09
N ARG A 436 9.89 35.56 23.40
CA ARG A 436 10.82 36.61 23.84
C ARG A 436 11.49 36.26 25.17
N HIS A 437 10.73 35.79 26.15
CA HIS A 437 11.26 35.35 27.44
C HIS A 437 12.31 34.24 27.27
N THR A 438 11.94 33.17 26.55
CA THR A 438 12.85 32.04 26.31
C THR A 438 14.10 32.48 25.53
N TRP A 439 13.94 33.41 24.58
CA TRP A 439 15.07 33.98 23.86
C TRP A 439 16.03 34.74 24.77
N ASP A 440 15.53 35.55 25.71
CA ASP A 440 16.36 36.27 26.69
C ASP A 440 17.12 35.32 27.63
N GLU A 441 16.47 34.23 28.08
CA GLU A 441 17.11 33.20 28.89
C GLU A 441 18.21 32.48 28.11
N LEU A 442 17.92 32.01 26.90
CA LEU A 442 18.90 31.31 26.07
C LEU A 442 20.09 32.22 25.72
N ARG A 443 19.85 33.53 25.53
CA ARG A 443 20.92 34.52 25.36
C ARG A 443 21.79 34.64 26.62
N THR A 444 21.19 34.59 27.81
CA THR A 444 21.92 34.63 29.09
C THR A 444 22.90 33.46 29.21
N TYR A 445 22.55 32.30 28.67
CA TYR A 445 23.39 31.11 28.65
C TYR A 445 24.27 30.96 27.40
N ASN A 446 24.30 31.96 26.50
CA ASN A 446 25.04 31.91 25.23
C ASN A 446 24.73 30.66 24.37
N VAL A 447 23.47 30.22 24.36
CA VAL A 447 23.05 29.06 23.55
C VAL A 447 22.99 29.47 22.07
N PRO A 448 23.66 28.75 21.15
CA PRO A 448 23.53 29.00 19.72
C PRO A 448 22.16 28.56 19.22
N ILE A 449 21.39 29.48 18.66
CA ILE A 449 20.03 29.24 18.13
C ILE A 449 20.05 29.51 16.63
N SER A 450 19.60 28.55 15.84
CA SER A 450 19.37 28.74 14.40
C SER A 450 17.95 29.23 14.12
N ALA A 451 16.96 28.68 14.82
CA ALA A 451 15.57 29.04 14.64
C ALA A 451 14.68 28.78 15.87
N PHE A 452 13.55 29.47 15.92
CA PHE A 452 12.41 29.08 16.73
C PHE A 452 11.38 28.36 15.86
N TRP A 453 10.94 27.17 16.29
CA TRP A 453 9.85 26.44 15.66
C TRP A 453 8.56 26.61 16.48
N LEU A 454 7.57 27.27 15.87
CA LEU A 454 6.36 27.76 16.51
C LEU A 454 5.13 27.08 15.91
N GLN A 455 4.85 25.85 16.32
CA GLN A 455 3.75 25.07 15.73
C GLN A 455 2.37 25.67 16.02
N ASP A 456 2.20 26.39 17.12
CA ASP A 456 0.95 27.06 17.49
C ASP A 456 0.80 28.46 16.89
N TRP A 457 1.58 28.79 15.84
CA TRP A 457 1.48 30.05 15.10
C TRP A 457 0.07 30.35 14.58
N VAL A 458 -0.70 29.28 14.26
CA VAL A 458 -2.13 29.33 13.87
C VAL A 458 -3.10 29.54 15.04
N GLY A 459 -2.58 29.55 16.26
CA GLY A 459 -3.36 29.58 17.50
C GLY A 459 -3.80 28.19 17.96
N GLN A 460 -4.52 28.18 19.07
CA GLN A 460 -5.00 26.96 19.72
C GLN A 460 -6.48 27.05 20.10
N ARG A 461 -7.10 25.89 20.27
CA ARG A 461 -8.41 25.69 20.87
C ARG A 461 -8.33 24.67 21.98
N GLU A 462 -9.13 24.89 23.02
CA GLU A 462 -9.27 23.91 24.10
C GLU A 462 -10.26 22.81 23.69
N THR A 463 -9.87 21.57 23.96
CA THR A 463 -10.70 20.39 23.72
C THR A 463 -10.66 19.49 24.96
N LEU A 464 -11.54 18.49 25.02
CA LEU A 464 -11.59 17.52 26.13
C LEU A 464 -10.29 16.72 26.32
N ILE A 465 -9.41 16.70 25.32
CA ILE A 465 -8.14 15.94 25.31
C ILE A 465 -6.93 16.90 25.45
N GLY A 466 -7.17 18.20 25.58
CA GLY A 466 -6.13 19.24 25.73
C GLY A 466 -6.19 20.31 24.65
N SER A 467 -5.09 21.06 24.52
CA SER A 467 -4.95 22.13 23.54
C SER A 467 -4.63 21.57 22.15
N GLN A 468 -5.38 22.00 21.14
CA GLN A 468 -5.23 21.57 19.75
C GLN A 468 -5.04 22.77 18.82
N LEU A 469 -4.29 22.59 17.74
CA LEU A 469 -4.02 23.64 16.77
C LEU A 469 -5.27 23.97 15.94
N TRP A 470 -5.42 25.24 15.55
CA TRP A 470 -6.37 25.62 14.52
C TRP A 470 -5.78 25.27 13.15
N TRP A 471 -6.29 24.24 12.48
CA TRP A 471 -5.82 23.87 11.13
C TRP A 471 -6.41 24.79 10.07
N ASN A 472 -5.94 26.04 10.10
CA ASN A 472 -6.20 27.13 9.18
C ASN A 472 -4.90 27.94 9.11
N TRP A 473 -4.13 27.75 8.04
CA TRP A 473 -2.73 28.15 7.89
C TRP A 473 -2.53 29.66 7.71
N GLU A 474 -2.83 30.42 8.75
CA GLU A 474 -2.55 31.85 8.86
C GLU A 474 -2.15 32.19 10.29
N VAL A 475 -1.39 33.27 10.47
CA VAL A 475 -0.92 33.68 11.80
C VAL A 475 -2.09 34.11 12.70
N ASP A 476 -2.10 33.58 13.92
CA ASP A 476 -2.99 34.04 14.98
C ASP A 476 -2.42 35.31 15.61
N THR A 477 -2.90 36.46 15.15
CA THR A 477 -2.44 37.77 15.61
C THR A 477 -2.78 38.11 17.08
N LYS A 478 -3.70 37.36 17.72
CA LYS A 478 -3.97 37.52 19.15
C LYS A 478 -2.90 36.82 19.98
N ARG A 479 -2.52 35.60 19.58
CA ARG A 479 -1.50 34.80 20.26
C ARG A 479 -0.08 35.28 19.94
N TYR A 480 0.16 35.60 18.68
CA TYR A 480 1.42 36.12 18.17
C TYR A 480 1.28 37.59 17.78
N TRP A 481 0.94 38.41 18.78
CA TRP A 481 0.86 39.85 18.61
C TRP A 481 2.21 40.41 18.17
N GLY A 482 2.20 41.34 17.21
CA GLY A 482 3.42 41.90 16.64
C GLY A 482 4.29 40.89 15.88
N TRP A 483 3.71 39.84 15.27
CA TRP A 483 4.41 38.81 14.51
C TRP A 483 5.54 39.35 13.62
N GLN A 484 5.24 40.35 12.78
CA GLN A 484 6.22 40.93 11.87
C GLN A 484 7.42 41.53 12.61
N GLN A 485 7.19 42.20 13.75
CA GLN A 485 8.26 42.73 14.59
C GLN A 485 9.07 41.58 15.23
N LEU A 486 8.41 40.52 15.71
CA LEU A 486 9.08 39.36 16.28
C LEU A 486 10.02 38.70 15.25
N VAL A 487 9.52 38.47 14.04
CA VAL A 487 10.33 37.90 12.95
C VAL A 487 11.52 38.80 12.59
N GLN A 488 11.30 40.11 12.51
CA GLN A 488 12.37 41.08 12.23
C GLN A 488 13.44 41.10 13.33
N ASP A 489 13.04 41.13 14.60
CA ASP A 489 13.95 41.14 15.74
C ASP A 489 14.83 39.88 15.79
N LEU A 490 14.24 38.71 15.54
CA LEU A 490 14.95 37.44 15.47
C LEU A 490 15.90 37.41 14.27
N SER A 491 15.42 37.84 13.10
CA SER A 491 16.23 37.88 11.87
C SER A 491 17.43 38.82 11.99
N ALA A 492 17.30 39.94 12.72
CA ALA A 492 18.40 40.86 13.02
C ALA A 492 19.54 40.20 13.84
N ARG A 493 19.27 39.05 14.48
CA ARG A 493 20.26 38.22 15.15
C ARG A 493 20.55 36.91 14.40
N HIS A 494 20.20 36.85 13.12
CA HIS A 494 20.32 35.67 12.26
C HIS A 494 19.51 34.44 12.70
N ILE A 495 18.55 34.62 13.61
CA ILE A 495 17.64 33.56 14.06
C ILE A 495 16.42 33.53 13.14
N LYS A 496 16.06 32.35 12.62
CA LYS A 496 14.92 32.17 11.73
C LYS A 496 13.65 31.78 12.49
N VAL A 497 12.51 31.94 11.84
CA VAL A 497 11.23 31.45 12.33
C VAL A 497 10.77 30.29 11.45
N MET A 498 10.40 29.20 12.10
CA MET A 498 9.80 28.01 11.49
C MET A 498 8.41 27.78 12.06
N THR A 499 7.51 27.20 11.26
CA THR A 499 6.10 27.00 11.63
C THR A 499 5.63 25.56 11.38
N TYR A 500 4.33 25.35 11.21
CA TYR A 500 3.71 24.05 11.04
C TYR A 500 2.59 24.15 10.00
N CYS A 501 2.48 23.16 9.11
CA CYS A 501 1.45 23.09 8.09
C CYS A 501 1.19 21.62 7.70
N ASN A 502 -0.05 21.27 7.34
CA ASN A 502 -0.42 19.94 6.88
C ASN A 502 -1.53 20.01 5.79
N PRO A 503 -1.79 18.92 5.03
CA PRO A 503 -2.77 18.94 3.94
C PRO A 503 -4.23 18.84 4.41
N CYS A 504 -4.51 19.00 5.69
CA CYS A 504 -5.85 18.96 6.27
C CYS A 504 -6.29 20.36 6.74
N LEU A 505 -7.59 20.60 6.69
CA LEU A 505 -8.21 21.86 7.07
C LEU A 505 -9.36 21.59 8.04
N ALA A 506 -9.39 22.36 9.13
CA ALA A 506 -10.48 22.29 10.09
C ALA A 506 -11.55 23.35 9.76
N PRO A 507 -12.83 23.06 10.02
CA PRO A 507 -13.85 24.10 10.13
C PRO A 507 -13.46 25.08 11.25
N VAL A 508 -13.40 26.38 10.94
CA VAL A 508 -12.93 27.43 11.87
C VAL A 508 -13.96 28.54 12.12
N HIS A 509 -15.25 28.24 12.01
CA HIS A 509 -16.33 29.23 12.21
C HIS A 509 -16.28 29.91 13.60
N GLU A 510 -15.77 29.21 14.61
CA GLU A 510 -15.63 29.69 16.00
C GLU A 510 -14.36 30.53 16.22
N LYS A 511 -13.39 30.49 15.30
CA LYS A 511 -12.14 31.25 15.42
C LYS A 511 -12.39 32.73 15.17
N SER A 512 -12.46 33.52 16.24
CA SER A 512 -12.84 34.95 16.19
C SER A 512 -11.91 35.87 15.39
N ASN A 513 -10.62 35.53 15.28
CA ASN A 513 -9.60 36.37 14.63
C ASN A 513 -9.08 35.81 13.31
N ARG A 514 -9.87 34.99 12.62
CA ARG A 514 -9.53 34.49 11.29
C ARG A 514 -9.68 35.59 10.24
N ARG A 515 -8.74 35.69 9.30
CA ARG A 515 -8.87 36.53 8.10
C ARG A 515 -9.44 35.70 6.96
N ARG A 516 -9.03 34.44 6.84
CA ARG A 516 -9.51 33.48 5.85
C ARG A 516 -10.13 32.25 6.50
N ASN A 517 -11.03 31.60 5.76
CA ASN A 517 -11.58 30.30 6.15
C ASN A 517 -11.20 29.31 5.05
N LEU A 518 -10.01 28.74 5.17
CA LEU A 518 -9.42 27.89 4.14
C LEU A 518 -10.26 26.64 3.86
N PHE A 519 -10.93 26.08 4.88
CA PHE A 519 -11.83 24.95 4.71
C PHE A 519 -13.02 25.30 3.80
N GLU A 520 -13.67 26.44 4.03
CA GLU A 520 -14.79 26.89 3.19
C GLU A 520 -14.35 27.31 1.78
N GLU A 521 -13.16 27.89 1.64
CA GLU A 521 -12.56 28.17 0.33
C GLU A 521 -12.33 26.86 -0.45
N ALA A 522 -11.68 25.87 0.17
CA ALA A 522 -11.42 24.56 -0.43
C ALA A 522 -12.72 23.83 -0.80
N LYS A 523 -13.74 23.91 0.06
CA LYS A 523 -15.06 23.34 -0.21
C LYS A 523 -15.74 23.99 -1.41
N ARG A 524 -15.66 25.32 -1.57
CA ARG A 524 -16.21 26.04 -2.74
C ARG A 524 -15.48 25.73 -4.04
N LEU A 525 -14.17 25.51 -3.95
CA LEU A 525 -13.33 25.12 -5.08
C LEU A 525 -13.44 23.64 -5.43
N ASP A 526 -14.15 22.85 -4.62
CA ASP A 526 -14.35 21.41 -4.79
C ASP A 526 -13.03 20.61 -4.79
N ILE A 527 -12.06 21.04 -3.98
CA ILE A 527 -10.69 20.47 -3.89
C ILE A 527 -10.46 19.66 -2.61
N LEU A 528 -11.52 19.27 -1.91
CA LEU A 528 -11.45 18.37 -0.76
C LEU A 528 -11.69 16.93 -1.20
N VAL A 529 -11.02 15.97 -0.56
CA VAL A 529 -11.30 14.54 -0.70
C VAL A 529 -12.78 14.29 -0.40
N LYS A 530 -13.42 13.41 -1.17
CA LYS A 530 -14.86 13.14 -1.07
C LYS A 530 -15.18 11.78 -0.50
N ASP A 531 -16.35 11.67 0.10
CA ASP A 531 -16.96 10.38 0.44
C ASP A 531 -17.71 9.78 -0.76
N LYS A 532 -18.26 8.57 -0.56
CA LYS A 532 -19.07 7.87 -1.57
C LYS A 532 -20.35 8.60 -2.00
N HIS A 533 -20.76 9.63 -1.27
CA HIS A 533 -21.93 10.47 -1.57
C HIS A 533 -21.52 11.79 -2.26
N GLY A 534 -20.23 11.96 -2.58
CA GLY A 534 -19.69 13.15 -3.21
C GLY A 534 -19.59 14.37 -2.29
N GLN A 535 -19.77 14.19 -0.98
CA GLN A 535 -19.61 15.27 0.01
C GLN A 535 -18.15 15.32 0.50
N PRO A 536 -17.67 16.47 1.01
CA PRO A 536 -16.36 16.54 1.65
C PRO A 536 -16.21 15.47 2.72
N TYR A 537 -15.17 14.66 2.59
CA TYR A 537 -14.87 13.61 3.53
C TYR A 537 -14.32 14.23 4.82
N MET A 538 -15.08 14.09 5.91
CA MET A 538 -14.68 14.57 7.23
C MET A 538 -13.97 13.45 8.01
N VAL A 539 -12.64 13.54 8.11
CA VAL A 539 -11.81 12.58 8.82
C VAL A 539 -11.83 12.91 10.32
N PRO A 540 -12.21 11.96 11.20
CA PRO A 540 -12.18 12.19 12.64
C PRO A 540 -10.75 12.26 13.15
N ASN A 541 -10.29 13.46 13.51
CA ASN A 541 -9.08 13.64 14.31
C ASN A 541 -9.47 13.67 15.80
N THR A 542 -8.58 13.22 16.67
CA THR A 542 -8.72 13.07 18.14
C THR A 542 -9.87 13.86 18.80
N ALA A 543 -9.97 15.18 18.56
CA ALA A 543 -10.99 16.06 19.12
C ALA A 543 -11.90 16.81 18.12
N PHE A 544 -11.64 16.76 16.81
CA PHE A 544 -12.43 17.47 15.80
C PHE A 544 -12.29 16.81 14.43
N ASP A 545 -13.26 17.02 13.54
CA ASP A 545 -13.19 16.50 12.18
C ASP A 545 -12.49 17.48 11.24
N VAL A 546 -11.80 16.94 10.24
CA VAL A 546 -11.03 17.72 9.26
C VAL A 546 -11.35 17.28 7.84
N GLY A 547 -11.33 18.24 6.91
CA GLY A 547 -11.31 17.94 5.48
C GLY A 547 -9.88 17.81 4.99
N MET A 548 -9.59 16.80 4.18
CA MET A 548 -8.29 16.63 3.54
C MET A 548 -8.31 17.22 2.14
N LEU A 549 -7.23 17.90 1.74
CA LEU A 549 -7.06 18.39 0.38
C LEU A 549 -6.85 17.22 -0.60
N ASP A 550 -7.60 17.23 -1.71
CA ASP A 550 -7.41 16.28 -2.80
C ASP A 550 -6.28 16.75 -3.72
N LEU A 551 -5.06 16.28 -3.46
CA LEU A 551 -3.88 16.63 -4.26
C LEU A 551 -3.91 16.05 -5.67
N THR A 552 -4.86 15.16 -6.00
CA THR A 552 -5.04 14.64 -7.36
C THR A 552 -5.87 15.58 -8.23
N HIS A 553 -6.59 16.54 -7.61
CA HIS A 553 -7.29 17.58 -8.33
C HIS A 553 -6.30 18.65 -8.84
N PRO A 554 -6.34 19.04 -10.13
CA PRO A 554 -5.31 19.88 -10.77
C PRO A 554 -5.13 21.26 -10.13
N ASN A 555 -6.20 21.81 -9.54
CA ASN A 555 -6.15 23.14 -8.90
C ASN A 555 -5.56 23.12 -7.47
N THR A 556 -5.56 21.97 -6.79
CA THR A 556 -5.25 21.89 -5.35
C THR A 556 -3.80 22.25 -5.07
N ALA A 557 -2.86 21.72 -5.85
CA ALA A 557 -1.43 21.97 -5.65
C ALA A 557 -1.09 23.46 -5.79
N SER A 558 -1.62 24.11 -6.82
CA SER A 558 -1.41 25.56 -7.06
C SER A 558 -2.02 26.41 -5.95
N TRP A 559 -3.25 26.09 -5.53
CA TRP A 559 -3.94 26.80 -4.44
C TRP A 559 -3.19 26.65 -3.11
N PHE A 560 -2.76 25.43 -2.77
CA PHE A 560 -2.04 25.18 -1.52
C PHE A 560 -0.64 25.80 -1.54
N LYS A 561 0.05 25.77 -2.69
CA LYS A 561 1.34 26.45 -2.87
C LYS A 561 1.25 27.95 -2.64
N GLN A 562 0.13 28.60 -2.99
CA GLN A 562 -0.08 30.02 -2.69
C GLN A 562 -0.11 30.29 -1.19
N ILE A 563 -0.76 29.41 -0.40
CA ILE A 563 -0.77 29.53 1.07
C ILE A 563 0.65 29.36 1.63
N LEU A 564 1.41 28.40 1.12
CA LEU A 564 2.82 28.23 1.52
C LEU A 564 3.67 29.45 1.12
N GLN A 565 3.40 30.08 -0.02
CA GLN A 565 4.06 31.30 -0.43
C GLN A 565 3.73 32.46 0.52
N GLU A 566 2.46 32.63 0.92
CA GLU A 566 2.04 33.61 1.93
C GLU A 566 2.81 33.43 3.26
N MET A 567 3.04 32.18 3.69
CA MET A 567 3.85 31.91 4.89
C MET A 567 5.30 32.38 4.72
N VAL A 568 5.91 32.12 3.56
CA VAL A 568 7.29 32.56 3.25
C VAL A 568 7.38 34.09 3.19
N ASP A 569 6.38 34.73 2.59
CA ASP A 569 6.25 36.18 2.49
C ASP A 569 6.08 36.82 3.89
N ASP A 570 5.40 36.14 4.81
CA ASP A 570 5.28 36.50 6.23
C ASP A 570 6.57 36.27 7.05
N GLY A 571 7.67 35.87 6.40
CA GLY A 571 8.99 35.77 6.99
C GLY A 571 9.35 34.39 7.54
N VAL A 572 8.50 33.38 7.37
CA VAL A 572 8.79 31.98 7.70
C VAL A 572 9.91 31.44 6.79
N ARG A 573 10.82 30.65 7.35
CA ARG A 573 11.96 30.06 6.59
C ARG A 573 12.03 28.53 6.64
N GLY A 574 11.05 27.89 7.26
CA GLY A 574 10.84 26.45 7.24
C GLY A 574 9.59 26.08 8.03
N TRP A 575 9.12 24.87 7.91
CA TRP A 575 8.00 24.37 8.69
C TRP A 575 8.09 22.86 8.83
N MET A 576 7.43 22.35 9.86
CA MET A 576 7.04 20.95 9.88
C MET A 576 5.90 20.79 8.87
N ALA A 577 6.17 20.06 7.78
CA ALA A 577 5.17 19.65 6.81
C ALA A 577 4.60 18.30 7.27
N ASP A 578 3.53 18.37 8.04
CA ASP A 578 2.95 17.21 8.68
C ASP A 578 1.83 16.58 7.86
N PHE A 579 1.54 15.34 8.23
CA PHE A 579 0.62 14.35 7.70
C PHE A 579 0.78 13.97 6.22
N GLY A 580 0.23 12.81 5.92
CA GLY A 580 0.15 12.20 4.59
C GLY A 580 -0.31 10.74 4.63
N GLU A 581 -0.26 10.13 5.82
CA GLU A 581 -0.53 8.74 6.15
C GLU A 581 -1.99 8.39 6.46
N GLY A 582 -2.88 9.38 6.46
CA GLY A 582 -4.25 9.26 6.96
C GLY A 582 -5.35 9.19 5.89
N LEU A 583 -5.03 8.98 4.61
CA LEU A 583 -6.05 8.96 3.54
C LEU A 583 -7.02 7.77 3.73
N PRO A 584 -8.34 8.00 3.88
CA PRO A 584 -9.31 6.92 4.09
C PRO A 584 -9.42 5.98 2.89
N VAL A 585 -9.60 4.67 3.14
CA VAL A 585 -9.59 3.65 2.07
C VAL A 585 -10.84 3.64 1.18
N ASP A 586 -11.93 4.26 1.63
CA ASP A 586 -13.15 4.49 0.85
C ASP A 586 -13.30 5.94 0.37
N ALA A 587 -12.22 6.71 0.40
CA ALA A 587 -12.18 8.04 -0.19
C ALA A 587 -12.37 7.97 -1.71
N THR A 588 -13.06 8.98 -2.25
CA THR A 588 -13.18 9.22 -3.69
C THR A 588 -12.32 10.42 -4.05
N LEU A 589 -11.35 10.18 -4.95
CA LEU A 589 -10.41 11.19 -5.44
C LEU A 589 -10.79 11.67 -6.84
N TYR A 590 -10.43 12.90 -7.18
CA TYR A 590 -10.65 13.50 -8.50
C TYR A 590 -10.06 12.68 -9.65
N SER A 591 -8.86 12.12 -9.44
CA SER A 591 -8.20 11.26 -10.43
C SER A 591 -8.95 9.95 -10.74
N GLY A 592 -9.95 9.57 -9.95
CA GLY A 592 -10.60 8.26 -10.03
C GLY A 592 -9.74 7.08 -9.56
N SER A 593 -8.51 7.35 -9.08
CA SER A 593 -7.62 6.32 -8.56
C SER A 593 -8.08 5.82 -7.19
N SER A 594 -7.89 4.54 -6.92
CA SER A 594 -8.07 3.94 -5.59
C SER A 594 -6.74 3.82 -4.85
N LEU A 595 -6.79 3.49 -3.56
CA LEU A 595 -5.61 3.29 -2.69
C LEU A 595 -4.79 2.01 -2.97
N GLY A 596 -4.92 1.43 -4.18
CA GLY A 596 -4.12 0.28 -4.60
C GLY A 596 -4.38 -1.02 -3.83
N LEU A 597 -5.65 -1.30 -3.48
CA LEU A 597 -6.07 -2.40 -2.58
C LEU A 597 -6.99 -3.45 -3.23
#